data_AF-A0A416EHV0-F1
#
_entry.id   AF-A0A416EHV0-F1
#
_cell.length_a   1.000
_cell.length_b   1.000
_cell.length_c   1.000
_cell.angle_alpha   90.00
_cell.angle_beta   90.00
_cell.angle_gamma   90.00
#
_symmetry.space_group_name_H-M   'P 1'
#
loop_
_entity.id
_entity.type
_entity.pdbx_description
1 polymer ?
#
loop_
_entity_poly.entity_id
_entity_poly.type
_entity_poly.pdbx_seq_one_letter_code
_entity_poly.pdbx_strand_id
1 'polypeptide(L)'
;MKSIGLFKAMALTWKADKMTADERTALQQKRLYELILYAKENSPYFSKLYEGINLAAPLSSFPVTNKKEMMAHFDEWLTDNNVSRKQVEYFMSDLSNDGTKLNGKYLVYTTSGSTGTPCIVLYDDTAINVSSAIGVLRSFARKSDMKKFMQSGGKTIALFADNGFYLGCGSVKYNLME
;
A
#
# COMPACT_ATOMS: atom_id res chain seq x y z
N MET A 1 8.30 10.19 -2.07
CA MET A 1 9.08 8.92 -2.11
C MET A 1 9.50 8.58 -3.53
N LYS A 2 10.46 7.66 -3.72
CA LYS A 2 10.95 7.25 -5.05
C LYS A 2 9.85 6.51 -5.81
N SER A 3 9.62 6.89 -7.07
CA SER A 3 8.76 6.13 -7.98
C SER A 3 9.41 4.77 -8.32
N ILE A 4 8.63 3.70 -8.23
CA ILE A 4 9.07 2.33 -8.56
C ILE A 4 8.11 1.76 -9.61
N GLY A 5 8.61 1.60 -10.83
CA GLY A 5 7.91 0.88 -11.89
C GLY A 5 7.87 -0.64 -11.64
N LEU A 6 6.92 -1.32 -12.27
CA LEU A 6 6.64 -2.75 -12.08
C LEU A 6 7.88 -3.66 -12.24
N PHE A 7 8.68 -3.49 -13.30
CA PHE A 7 9.88 -4.31 -13.51
C PHE A 7 10.89 -4.18 -12.37
N LYS A 8 11.09 -2.96 -11.87
CA LYS A 8 11.98 -2.71 -10.74
C LYS A 8 11.41 -3.31 -9.45
N ALA A 9 10.09 -3.22 -9.24
CA ALA A 9 9.43 -3.86 -8.10
C ALA A 9 9.58 -5.39 -8.14
N MET A 10 9.42 -6.02 -9.30
CA MET A 10 9.65 -7.46 -9.48
C MET A 10 11.10 -7.85 -9.17
N ALA A 11 12.08 -7.14 -9.73
CA ALA A 11 13.49 -7.42 -9.48
C ALA A 11 13.86 -7.27 -7.99
N LEU A 12 13.35 -6.23 -7.32
CA LEU A 12 13.58 -6.02 -5.89
C LEU A 12 12.94 -7.13 -5.03
N THR A 13 11.72 -7.54 -5.36
CA THR A 13 11.01 -8.62 -4.65
C THR A 13 11.73 -9.95 -4.81
N TRP A 14 12.13 -10.29 -6.04
CA TRP A 14 12.91 -11.50 -6.32
C TRP A 14 14.27 -11.50 -5.60
N LYS A 15 14.98 -10.37 -5.62
CA LYS A 15 16.28 -10.24 -4.93
C LYS A 15 16.11 -10.42 -3.42
N ALA A 16 15.05 -9.88 -2.82
CA ALA A 16 14.80 -10.00 -1.38
C ALA A 16 14.63 -11.46 -0.93
N ASP A 17 14.05 -12.34 -1.76
CA ASP A 17 13.91 -13.78 -1.47
C ASP A 17 15.25 -14.54 -1.49
N LYS A 18 16.32 -13.92 -2.03
CA LYS A 18 17.68 -14.50 -2.07
C LYS A 18 18.62 -13.94 -1.01
N MET A 19 18.20 -12.92 -0.27
CA MET A 19 19.03 -12.27 0.75
C MET A 19 19.20 -13.17 1.98
N THR A 20 20.38 -13.10 2.58
CA THR A 20 20.63 -13.64 3.91
C THR A 20 19.81 -12.88 4.97
N ALA A 21 19.76 -13.43 6.19
CA ALA A 21 19.09 -12.75 7.30
C ALA A 21 19.70 -11.37 7.60
N ASP A 22 21.03 -11.27 7.56
CA ASP A 22 21.76 -10.02 7.85
C ASP A 22 21.54 -8.98 6.75
N GLU A 23 21.63 -9.37 5.48
CA GLU A 23 21.36 -8.49 4.35
C GLU A 23 19.91 -7.94 4.39
N ARG A 24 18.95 -8.81 4.72
CA ARG A 24 17.55 -8.43 4.85
C ARG A 24 17.33 -7.47 6.01
N THR A 25 17.97 -7.71 7.15
CA THR A 25 17.89 -6.85 8.33
C THR A 25 18.47 -5.48 8.05
N ALA A 26 19.66 -5.41 7.44
CA ALA A 26 20.28 -4.14 7.04
C ALA A 26 19.41 -3.36 6.05
N LEU A 27 18.83 -4.04 5.06
CA LEU A 27 17.91 -3.40 4.10
C LEU A 27 16.63 -2.89 4.78
N GLN A 28 16.05 -3.68 5.70
CA GLN A 28 14.87 -3.29 6.46
C GLN A 28 15.13 -2.05 7.29
N GLN A 29 16.23 -2.03 8.06
CA GLN A 29 16.60 -0.89 8.91
C GLN A 29 16.80 0.38 8.08
N LYS A 30 17.53 0.28 6.96
CA LYS A 30 17.71 1.41 6.04
C LYS A 30 16.37 1.95 5.53
N ARG A 31 15.49 1.08 5.03
CA ARG A 31 14.18 1.50 4.50
C ARG A 31 13.27 2.05 5.59
N LEU A 32 13.30 1.48 6.78
CA LEU A 32 12.54 1.96 7.93
C LEU A 32 12.96 3.38 8.31
N TYR A 33 14.27 3.63 8.39
CA TYR A 33 14.79 4.98 8.64
C TYR A 33 14.33 5.97 7.55
N GLU A 34 14.47 5.62 6.27
CA GLU A 34 14.03 6.46 5.15
C GLU A 34 12.51 6.75 5.22
N LEU A 35 11.68 5.77 5.61
CA LEU A 35 10.24 5.92 5.75
C LEU A 35 9.85 6.83 6.92
N ILE A 36 10.48 6.63 8.09
CA ILE A 36 10.23 7.44 9.28
C ILE A 36 10.64 8.89 9.03
N LEU A 37 11.82 9.12 8.44
CA LEU A 37 12.29 10.45 8.08
C LEU A 37 11.31 11.13 7.12
N TYR A 38 10.92 10.43 6.05
CA TYR A 38 9.97 10.96 5.08
C TYR A 38 8.62 11.30 5.72
N ALA A 39 8.07 10.43 6.58
CA ALA A 39 6.83 10.69 7.29
C ALA A 39 6.95 11.92 8.20
N LYS A 40 8.04 12.03 8.97
CA LYS A 40 8.28 13.18 9.87
C LYS A 40 8.38 14.52 9.11
N GLU A 41 8.99 14.51 7.94
CA GLU A 41 9.19 15.72 7.11
C GLU A 41 7.94 16.13 6.33
N ASN A 42 7.06 15.19 5.98
CA ASN A 42 5.98 15.43 5.02
C ASN A 42 4.57 15.26 5.60
N SER A 43 4.41 14.69 6.79
CA SER A 43 3.12 14.57 7.47
C SER A 43 3.11 15.41 8.75
N PRO A 44 2.19 16.40 8.87
CA PRO A 44 2.01 17.17 10.11
C PRO A 44 1.85 16.31 11.36
N TYR A 45 1.04 15.25 11.28
CA TYR A 45 0.80 14.33 12.40
C TYR A 45 2.08 13.62 12.85
N PHE A 46 2.82 13.01 11.90
CA PHE A 46 4.05 12.29 12.24
C PHE A 46 5.20 13.23 12.62
N SER A 47 5.21 14.46 12.09
CA SER A 47 6.15 15.50 12.50
C SER A 47 6.05 15.77 14.01
N LYS A 48 4.82 15.97 14.49
CA LYS A 48 4.51 16.16 15.91
C LYS A 48 4.70 14.89 16.74
N LEU A 49 4.23 13.74 16.24
CA LEU A 49 4.33 12.47 16.98
C LEU A 49 5.77 12.06 17.24
N TYR A 50 6.69 12.38 16.31
CA TYR A 50 8.10 12.04 16.39
C TYR A 50 8.97 13.21 16.85
N GLU A 51 8.38 14.27 17.40
CA GLU A 51 9.12 15.38 18.01
C GLU A 51 9.98 14.87 19.17
N GLY A 52 11.25 15.31 19.23
CA GLY A 52 12.21 14.86 20.25
C GLY A 52 12.70 13.41 20.13
N ILE A 53 12.16 12.60 19.23
CA ILE A 53 12.60 11.21 19.03
C ILE A 53 13.86 11.17 18.16
N ASN A 54 14.87 10.44 18.62
CA ASN A 54 16.03 10.07 17.80
C ASN A 54 15.59 9.09 16.71
N LEU A 55 15.68 9.49 15.44
CA LEU A 55 15.24 8.67 14.30
C LEU A 55 16.05 7.38 14.12
N ALA A 56 17.25 7.29 14.68
CA ALA A 56 18.07 6.09 14.68
C ALA A 56 17.74 5.12 15.84
N ALA A 57 16.78 5.48 16.71
CA ALA A 57 16.36 4.61 17.80
C ALA A 57 15.69 3.31 17.29
N PRO A 58 15.67 2.23 18.09
CA PRO A 58 14.90 1.04 17.76
C PRO A 58 13.41 1.35 17.56
N LEU A 59 12.74 0.65 16.64
CA LEU A 59 11.32 0.86 16.31
C LEU A 59 10.40 0.81 17.54
N SER A 60 10.75 -0.01 18.54
CA SER A 60 10.02 -0.13 19.81
C SER A 60 9.99 1.17 20.64
N SER A 61 10.84 2.13 20.31
CA SER A 61 10.90 3.44 20.99
C SER A 61 9.93 4.46 20.37
N PHE A 62 9.33 4.14 19.23
CA PHE A 62 8.37 5.01 18.55
C PHE A 62 6.96 4.77 19.09
N PRO A 63 6.16 5.84 19.29
CA PRO A 63 4.76 5.70 19.69
C PRO A 63 3.96 4.85 18.70
N VAL A 64 3.15 3.93 19.22
CA VAL A 64 2.23 3.15 18.39
C VAL A 64 1.01 3.99 18.02
N THR A 65 0.60 3.94 16.74
CA THR A 65 -0.65 4.56 16.28
C THR A 65 -1.79 3.56 16.29
N ASN A 66 -3.03 4.05 16.25
CA ASN A 66 -4.20 3.22 16.08
C ASN A 66 -5.13 3.80 15.01
N LYS A 67 -5.95 2.92 14.44
CA LYS A 67 -6.84 3.24 13.33
C LYS A 67 -7.83 4.37 13.64
N LYS A 68 -8.38 4.42 14.86
CA LYS A 68 -9.37 5.43 15.26
C LYS A 68 -8.75 6.82 15.21
N GLU A 69 -7.57 6.98 15.83
CA GLU A 69 -6.83 8.24 15.84
C GLU A 69 -6.40 8.65 14.44
N MET A 70 -5.86 7.72 13.64
CA MET A 70 -5.48 8.03 12.26
C MET A 70 -6.66 8.49 11.40
N MET A 71 -7.85 7.90 11.56
CA MET A 71 -9.02 8.36 10.81
C MET A 71 -9.58 9.70 11.31
N ALA A 72 -9.39 10.03 12.58
CA ALA A 72 -9.74 11.36 13.13
C ALA A 72 -8.80 12.45 12.58
N HIS A 73 -7.52 12.12 12.39
CA HIS A 73 -6.49 13.01 11.87
C HIS A 73 -6.17 12.75 10.39
N PHE A 74 -7.15 12.32 9.59
CA PHE A 74 -6.91 11.82 8.22
C PHE A 74 -6.06 12.77 7.39
N ASP A 75 -6.44 14.05 7.34
CA ASP A 75 -5.78 15.08 6.54
C ASP A 75 -4.35 15.38 7.05
N GLU A 76 -4.04 15.10 8.32
CA GLU A 76 -2.77 15.43 8.94
C GLU A 76 -1.74 14.29 8.85
N TRP A 77 -2.17 13.02 8.79
CA TRP A 77 -1.24 11.89 8.74
C TRP A 77 -0.80 11.53 7.31
N LEU A 78 -1.52 12.01 6.30
CA LEU A 78 -1.07 11.90 4.92
C LEU A 78 0.22 12.69 4.70
N THR A 79 0.99 12.24 3.71
CA THR A 79 2.22 12.93 3.26
C THR A 79 1.99 13.75 1.98
N ASP A 80 0.77 13.77 1.45
CA ASP A 80 0.36 14.62 0.33
C ASP A 80 -0.77 15.54 0.80
N ASN A 81 -0.42 16.81 1.03
CA ASN A 81 -1.36 17.82 1.55
C ASN A 81 -2.41 18.26 0.53
N ASN A 82 -2.37 17.75 -0.72
CA ASN A 82 -3.39 18.04 -1.73
C ASN A 82 -4.59 17.09 -1.67
N VAL A 83 -4.57 16.13 -0.73
CA VAL A 83 -5.65 15.18 -0.50
C VAL A 83 -6.24 15.40 0.88
N SER A 84 -7.56 15.55 0.94
CA SER A 84 -8.36 15.66 2.15
C SER A 84 -9.40 14.56 2.24
N ARG A 85 -9.84 14.24 3.46
CA ARG A 85 -10.90 13.31 3.74
C ARG A 85 -12.18 13.67 2.99
N LYS A 86 -12.52 14.97 2.95
CA LYS A 86 -13.70 15.45 2.23
C LYS A 86 -13.65 15.14 0.73
N GLN A 87 -12.48 15.33 0.09
CA GLN A 87 -12.31 14.99 -1.33
C GLN A 87 -12.46 13.49 -1.56
N VAL A 88 -11.88 12.66 -0.68
CA VAL A 88 -11.96 11.22 -0.80
C VAL A 88 -13.38 10.72 -0.57
N GLU A 89 -14.08 11.23 0.45
CA GLU A 89 -15.48 10.89 0.73
C GLU A 89 -16.42 11.31 -0.41
N TYR A 90 -16.19 12.50 -1.00
CA TYR A 90 -16.94 12.94 -2.18
C TYR A 90 -16.70 12.02 -3.38
N PHE A 91 -15.43 11.69 -3.67
CA PHE A 91 -15.07 10.75 -4.73
C PHE A 91 -15.73 9.38 -4.52
N MET A 92 -15.76 8.90 -3.27
CA MET A 92 -16.36 7.62 -2.92
C MET A 92 -17.89 7.62 -2.88
N SER A 93 -18.54 8.79 -2.90
CA SER A 93 -20.00 8.87 -2.92
C SER A 93 -20.61 8.40 -4.25
N ASP A 94 -19.80 8.38 -5.32
CA ASP A 94 -20.16 7.82 -6.61
C ASP A 94 -19.37 6.52 -6.86
N LEU A 95 -20.08 5.40 -6.84
CA LEU A 95 -19.50 4.06 -7.04
C LEU A 95 -18.93 3.86 -8.44
N SER A 96 -19.30 4.68 -9.44
CA SER A 96 -18.70 4.61 -10.78
C SER A 96 -17.22 5.01 -10.78
N ASN A 97 -16.74 5.69 -9.73
CA ASN A 97 -15.34 6.02 -9.56
C ASN A 97 -14.48 4.83 -9.08
N ASP A 98 -15.08 3.71 -8.67
CA ASP A 98 -14.32 2.51 -8.26
C ASP A 98 -13.48 1.97 -9.42
N GLY A 99 -12.17 1.81 -9.20
CA GLY A 99 -11.19 1.47 -10.23
C GLY A 99 -10.60 2.67 -10.99
N THR A 100 -11.03 3.90 -10.69
CA THR A 100 -10.46 5.14 -11.25
C THR A 100 -9.57 5.86 -10.23
N LYS A 101 -8.72 6.80 -10.70
CA LYS A 101 -7.78 7.52 -9.85
C LYS A 101 -8.33 8.87 -9.35
N LEU A 102 -8.44 9.02 -8.04
CA LEU A 102 -8.59 10.33 -7.39
C LEU A 102 -7.40 11.23 -7.75
N ASN A 103 -7.69 12.45 -8.18
CA ASN A 103 -6.71 13.45 -8.65
C ASN A 103 -5.76 12.89 -9.75
N GLY A 104 -6.19 11.88 -10.51
CA GLY A 104 -5.37 11.20 -11.50
C GLY A 104 -4.17 10.42 -10.92
N LYS A 105 -4.07 10.30 -9.59
CA LYS A 105 -2.89 9.77 -8.90
C LYS A 105 -3.17 8.58 -7.98
N TYR A 106 -4.32 8.55 -7.30
CA TYR A 106 -4.57 7.59 -6.23
C TYR A 106 -5.77 6.69 -6.51
N LEU A 107 -5.57 5.38 -6.48
CA LEU A 107 -6.67 4.45 -6.26
C LEU A 107 -7.09 4.52 -4.78
N VAL A 108 -8.39 4.59 -4.55
CA VAL A 108 -8.98 4.71 -3.21
C VAL A 108 -9.54 3.37 -2.79
N TYR A 109 -9.17 2.93 -1.60
CA TYR A 109 -9.68 1.71 -1.00
C TYR A 109 -10.18 1.95 0.42
N THR A 110 -11.09 1.08 0.83
CA THR A 110 -11.60 0.96 2.18
C THR A 110 -11.31 -0.44 2.68
N THR A 111 -10.98 -0.50 3.96
CA THR A 111 -10.90 -1.78 4.66
C THR A 111 -12.04 -1.83 5.67
N SER A 112 -12.94 -2.81 5.46
CA SER A 112 -14.00 -3.17 6.40
C SER A 112 -13.38 -3.88 7.60
N GLY A 113 -12.74 -3.12 8.49
CA GLY A 113 -12.25 -3.66 9.77
C GLY A 113 -13.41 -3.86 10.76
N SER A 114 -13.28 -4.87 11.62
CA SER A 114 -14.20 -5.24 12.71
C SER A 114 -14.51 -4.14 13.74
N THR A 115 -13.94 -2.95 13.59
CA THR A 115 -13.98 -1.83 14.55
C THR A 115 -15.02 -0.76 14.19
N GLY A 116 -15.90 -0.99 13.20
CA GLY A 116 -17.02 -0.10 12.84
C GLY A 116 -16.68 1.15 12.02
N THR A 117 -15.47 1.72 12.14
CA THR A 117 -15.00 2.82 11.27
C THR A 117 -14.24 2.24 10.07
N PRO A 118 -14.66 2.40 8.80
CA PRO A 118 -13.83 2.02 7.66
C PRO A 118 -12.51 2.81 7.63
N CYS A 119 -11.38 2.14 7.39
CA CYS A 119 -10.12 2.85 7.14
C CYS A 119 -9.98 3.08 5.64
N ILE A 120 -9.74 4.34 5.26
CA ILE A 120 -9.48 4.76 3.89
C ILE A 120 -7.98 4.68 3.61
N VAL A 121 -7.61 4.02 2.51
CA VAL A 121 -6.22 3.80 2.10
C VAL A 121 -6.06 4.28 0.66
N LEU A 122 -4.96 4.97 0.37
CA LEU A 122 -4.66 5.53 -0.94
C LEU A 122 -3.45 4.82 -1.56
N TYR A 123 -3.58 4.35 -2.78
CA TYR A 123 -2.51 3.70 -3.53
C TYR A 123 -2.10 4.56 -4.72
N ASP A 124 -0.84 5.03 -4.73
CA ASP A 124 -0.21 5.58 -5.93
C ASP A 124 0.32 4.46 -6.84
N ASP A 125 0.85 4.84 -8.01
CA ASP A 125 1.43 3.90 -8.97
C ASP A 125 2.54 3.03 -8.38
N THR A 126 3.31 3.56 -7.43
CA THR A 126 4.38 2.80 -6.78
C THR A 126 3.81 1.74 -5.86
N ALA A 127 2.82 2.08 -5.04
CA ALA A 127 2.11 1.13 -4.19
C ALA A 127 1.41 0.04 -5.01
N ILE A 128 0.78 0.41 -6.14
CA ILE A 128 0.19 -0.53 -7.10
C ILE A 128 1.26 -1.47 -7.63
N ASN A 129 2.34 -0.95 -8.21
CA ASN A 129 3.41 -1.74 -8.82
C ASN A 129 4.08 -2.70 -7.84
N VAL A 130 4.35 -2.24 -6.61
CA VAL A 130 4.95 -3.07 -5.56
C VAL A 130 3.97 -4.17 -5.13
N SER A 131 2.70 -3.84 -4.92
CA SER A 131 1.67 -4.82 -4.55
C SER A 131 1.48 -5.88 -5.64
N SER A 132 1.43 -5.48 -6.91
CA SER A 132 1.34 -6.39 -8.06
C SER A 132 2.56 -7.29 -8.17
N ALA A 133 3.78 -6.77 -8.01
CA ALA A 133 5.00 -7.57 -8.02
C ALA A 133 5.03 -8.63 -6.91
N ILE A 134 4.64 -8.24 -5.70
CA ILE A 134 4.50 -9.16 -4.55
C ILE A 134 3.45 -10.22 -4.86
N GLY A 135 2.28 -9.80 -5.36
CA GLY A 135 1.19 -10.70 -5.75
C GLY A 135 1.68 -11.75 -6.73
N VAL A 136 2.25 -11.34 -7.87
CA VAL A 136 2.72 -12.27 -8.93
C VAL A 136 3.79 -13.23 -8.40
N LEU A 137 4.82 -12.71 -7.73
CA LEU A 137 5.97 -13.52 -7.33
C LEU A 137 5.68 -14.43 -6.13
N ARG A 138 4.70 -14.09 -5.29
CA ARG A 138 4.34 -14.86 -4.09
C ARG A 138 3.03 -15.64 -4.23
N SER A 139 2.31 -15.53 -5.35
CA SER A 139 1.04 -16.25 -5.58
C SER A 139 1.21 -17.77 -5.56
N PHE A 140 2.35 -18.29 -6.03
CA PHE A 140 2.58 -19.72 -6.09
C PHE A 140 3.54 -20.18 -4.99
N ALA A 141 2.98 -20.81 -3.95
CA ALA A 141 3.76 -21.35 -2.84
C ALA A 141 4.70 -22.50 -3.26
N ARG A 142 4.37 -23.25 -4.33
CA ARG A 142 5.14 -24.38 -4.83
C ARG A 142 5.47 -24.23 -6.31
N LYS A 143 6.71 -24.60 -6.69
CA LYS A 143 7.14 -24.65 -8.10
C LYS A 143 6.27 -25.58 -8.95
N SER A 144 5.72 -26.64 -8.36
CA SER A 144 4.78 -27.56 -9.02
C SER A 144 3.51 -26.86 -9.48
N ASP A 145 3.00 -25.92 -8.68
CA ASP A 145 1.74 -25.24 -8.93
C ASP A 145 1.93 -24.21 -10.04
N MET A 146 3.07 -23.51 -10.03
CA MET A 146 3.48 -22.64 -11.13
C MET A 146 3.65 -23.40 -12.46
N LYS A 147 4.25 -24.60 -12.43
CA LYS A 147 4.39 -25.44 -13.64
C LYS A 147 3.02 -25.87 -14.18
N LYS A 148 2.12 -26.35 -13.31
CA LYS A 148 0.75 -26.74 -13.70
C LYS A 148 -0.04 -25.55 -14.25
N PHE A 149 0.09 -24.38 -13.62
CA PHE A 149 -0.51 -23.13 -14.08
C PHE A 149 -0.08 -22.80 -15.51
N MET A 150 1.23 -22.80 -15.79
CA MET A 150 1.76 -22.61 -17.15
C MET A 150 1.24 -23.66 -18.13
N GLN A 151 1.21 -24.93 -17.74
CA GLN A 151 0.71 -26.04 -18.59
C GLN A 151 -0.79 -25.92 -18.90
N SER A 152 -1.57 -25.32 -18.00
CA SER A 152 -3.01 -25.06 -18.18
C SER A 152 -3.32 -23.80 -19.00
N GLY A 153 -2.30 -23.17 -19.60
CA GLY A 153 -2.45 -21.95 -20.40
C GLY A 153 -2.56 -20.67 -19.56
N GLY A 154 -2.14 -20.70 -18.29
CA GLY A 154 -2.02 -19.50 -17.47
C GLY A 154 -3.35 -18.81 -17.11
N LYS A 155 -4.47 -19.53 -17.16
CA LYS A 155 -5.79 -18.96 -16.89
C LYS A 155 -6.06 -18.92 -15.39
N THR A 156 -6.54 -17.78 -14.90
CA THR A 156 -7.02 -17.62 -13.53
C THR A 156 -8.48 -17.17 -13.55
N ILE A 157 -9.24 -17.59 -12.54
CA ILE A 157 -10.56 -17.05 -12.21
C ILE A 157 -10.45 -16.53 -10.79
N ALA A 158 -10.92 -15.30 -10.57
CA ALA A 158 -11.01 -14.71 -9.25
C ALA A 158 -12.44 -14.19 -9.04
N LEU A 159 -12.99 -14.48 -7.87
CA LEU A 159 -14.32 -14.03 -7.45
C LEU A 159 -14.12 -12.88 -6.46
N PHE A 160 -14.79 -11.75 -6.72
CA PHE A 160 -14.77 -10.59 -5.83
C PHE A 160 -16.18 -10.23 -5.42
N ALA A 161 -16.34 -9.81 -4.17
CA ALA A 161 -17.52 -9.09 -3.76
C ALA A 161 -17.44 -7.67 -4.35
N ASP A 162 -18.46 -7.29 -5.11
CA ASP A 162 -18.61 -5.96 -5.70
C ASP A 162 -19.64 -5.14 -4.90
N ASN A 163 -19.64 -3.81 -5.05
CA ASN A 163 -20.36 -2.77 -4.28
C ASN A 163 -19.52 -2.02 -3.23
N GLY A 164 -18.30 -1.63 -3.59
CA GLY A 164 -17.57 -0.65 -2.78
C GLY A 164 -16.14 -0.49 -3.21
N PHE A 165 -15.47 0.47 -2.59
CA PHE A 165 -14.05 0.72 -2.77
C PHE A 165 -13.25 -0.33 -2.00
N TYR A 166 -13.28 -1.61 -2.39
CA TYR A 166 -12.47 -2.65 -1.76
C TYR A 166 -11.21 -2.90 -2.58
N LEU A 167 -10.09 -3.17 -1.90
CA LEU A 167 -8.80 -3.38 -2.54
C LEU A 167 -8.86 -4.41 -3.68
N GLY A 168 -9.55 -5.54 -3.46
CA GLY A 168 -9.67 -6.61 -4.45
C GLY A 168 -10.43 -6.18 -5.72
N CYS A 169 -11.68 -5.72 -5.59
CA CYS A 169 -12.51 -5.37 -6.74
C CYS A 169 -11.99 -4.13 -7.47
N GLY A 170 -11.59 -3.08 -6.74
CA GLY A 170 -11.10 -1.83 -7.33
C GLY A 170 -9.80 -2.04 -8.11
N SER A 171 -8.88 -2.88 -7.60
CA SER A 171 -7.65 -3.22 -8.34
C SER A 171 -7.96 -3.94 -9.66
N VAL A 172 -8.92 -4.86 -9.67
CA VAL A 172 -9.27 -5.59 -10.90
C VAL A 172 -9.97 -4.68 -11.91
N LYS A 173 -10.90 -3.84 -11.48
CA LYS A 173 -11.55 -2.85 -12.35
C LYS A 173 -10.53 -1.93 -13.00
N TYR A 174 -9.58 -1.40 -12.22
CA TYR A 174 -8.49 -0.57 -12.75
C TYR A 174 -7.71 -1.29 -13.87
N ASN A 175 -7.30 -2.54 -13.65
CA ASN A 175 -6.53 -3.30 -14.65
C ASN A 175 -7.35 -3.75 -15.88
N LEU A 176 -8.69 -3.70 -15.82
CA LEU A 176 -9.56 -4.02 -16.97
C LEU A 176 -9.94 -2.78 -17.79
N MET A 177 -9.75 -1.58 -17.23
CA MET A 177 -10.07 -0.30 -17.87
C MET A 177 -8.86 0.35 -18.56
N GLU A 178 -7.63 0.02 -18.15
CA GLU A 178 -6.39 0.31 -18.89
C GLU A 178 -6.12 -0.72 -19.99
#